data_AF-A0A497P099-F1
#
_entry.id   AF-A0A497P099-F1
#
_cell.length_a   1.000
_cell.length_b   1.000
_cell.length_c   1.000
_cell.angle_alpha   90.00
_cell.angle_beta   90.00
_cell.angle_gamma   90.00
#
_symmetry.space_group_name_H-M   'P 1'
#
loop_
_entity.id
_entity.type
_entity.pdbx_description
1 polymer ?
#
loop_
_entity_poly.entity_id
_entity_poly.type
_entity_poly.pdbx_seq_one_letter_code
_entity_poly.pdbx_strand_id
1 'polypeptide(L)'
;IYNLTRAISIREGLTSKEDWLPERSFTDPVPEGVAKGATLDQEKFKKMVKTYYKLRGWDENGVPTPEKLEELDLKDVSERLHGS
;
A
#
# COMPACT_ATOMS: atom_id res chain seq x y z
N ILE A 1 15.48 1.07 0.80
CA ILE A 1 14.94 2.37 1.24
C ILE A 1 13.42 2.33 1.48
N TYR A 2 12.56 1.97 0.50
CA TYR A 2 11.10 2.04 0.68
C TYR A 2 10.49 1.21 1.84
N ASN A 3 10.98 0.00 2.12
CA ASN A 3 10.42 -0.82 3.21
C ASN A 3 10.71 -0.23 4.60
N LEU A 4 11.87 0.40 4.78
CA LEU A 4 12.19 1.12 6.01
C LEU A 4 11.28 2.35 6.19
N THR A 5 11.04 3.12 5.13
CA THR A 5 10.09 4.24 5.18
C THR A 5 8.68 3.75 5.54
N ARG A 6 8.20 2.67 4.91
CA ARG A 6 6.90 2.08 5.22
C ARG A 6 6.82 1.64 6.68
N ALA A 7 7.85 0.98 7.20
CA ALA A 7 7.92 0.55 8.60
C ALA A 7 7.85 1.74 9.58
N ILE A 8 8.57 2.82 9.31
CA ILE A 8 8.48 4.05 10.11
C ILE A 8 7.06 4.61 10.07
N SER A 9 6.45 4.73 8.89
CA SER A 9 5.09 5.23 8.78
C SER A 9 4.08 4.36 9.54
N ILE A 10 4.20 3.03 9.49
CA ILE A 10 3.34 2.11 10.24
C ILE A 10 3.51 2.32 11.75
N ARG A 11 4.75 2.50 12.23
CA ARG A 11 5.02 2.83 13.64
C ARG A 11 4.31 4.12 14.07
N GLU A 12 4.25 5.11 13.18
CA GLU A 12 3.53 6.38 13.44
C GLU A 12 2.01 6.30 13.21
N GLY A 13 1.47 5.10 12.95
CA GLY A 13 0.04 4.85 12.85
C GLY A 13 -0.53 4.78 11.42
N LEU A 14 0.32 4.72 10.39
CA LEU A 14 -0.15 4.47 9.01
C LEU A 14 -0.78 3.07 8.91
N THR A 15 -1.94 3.00 8.29
CA THR A 15 -2.66 1.75 8.01
C THR A 15 -2.93 1.60 6.51
N SER A 16 -3.47 0.45 6.10
CA SER A 16 -3.93 0.23 4.72
C SER A 16 -5.04 1.19 4.28
N LYS A 17 -5.69 1.90 5.21
CA LYS A 17 -6.75 2.88 4.90
C LYS A 17 -6.22 4.10 4.18
N GLU A 18 -4.97 4.48 4.46
CA GLU A 18 -4.32 5.62 3.82
C GLU A 18 -3.84 5.31 2.40
N ASP A 19 -3.81 4.02 2.00
CA ASP A 19 -3.53 3.58 0.63
C ASP A 19 -4.80 3.64 -0.25
N TRP A 20 -5.59 4.71 -0.10
CA TRP A 20 -6.82 4.97 -0.81
C TRP A 20 -6.80 6.37 -1.46
N LEU A 21 -7.56 6.52 -2.55
CA LEU A 21 -7.64 7.80 -3.28
C LEU A 21 -8.84 8.64 -2.81
N PRO A 22 -8.80 9.97 -3.00
CA PRO A 22 -9.97 10.82 -2.80
C PRO A 22 -11.18 10.33 -3.62
N GLU A 23 -12.38 10.45 -3.05
CA GLU A 23 -13.65 9.95 -3.62
C GLU A 23 -13.87 10.38 -5.07
N ARG A 24 -13.51 11.62 -5.40
CA ARG A 24 -13.57 12.17 -6.76
C ARG A 24 -12.89 11.32 -7.83
N SER A 25 -11.87 10.54 -7.48
CA SER A 25 -11.19 9.64 -8.42
C SER A 25 -12.11 8.52 -8.93
N PHE A 26 -13.15 8.20 -8.17
CA PHE A 26 -14.13 7.16 -8.45
C PHE A 26 -15.48 7.73 -8.90
N THR A 27 -15.80 8.97 -8.55
CA THR A 27 -17.10 9.61 -8.84
C THR A 27 -17.06 10.62 -9.97
N ASP A 28 -15.95 11.38 -10.12
CA ASP A 28 -15.88 12.50 -11.04
C ASP A 28 -15.27 12.03 -12.36
N PRO A 29 -16.03 12.01 -13.46
CA PRO A 29 -15.50 11.59 -14.75
C PRO A 29 -14.42 12.57 -15.22
N VAL A 30 -13.37 12.05 -15.85
CA VAL A 30 -12.33 12.88 -16.46
C VAL A 30 -12.99 13.85 -17.46
N PRO A 31 -12.73 15.17 -17.37
CA PRO A 31 -13.49 16.16 -18.13
C PRO A 31 -13.17 16.15 -19.63
N GLU A 32 -11.92 15.90 -20.00
CA GLU A 32 -11.42 16.06 -21.38
C GLU A 32 -10.29 15.08 -21.74
N GLY A 33 -9.95 15.02 -23.03
CA GLY A 33 -8.86 14.18 -23.55
C GLY A 33 -9.26 12.72 -23.78
N VAL A 34 -8.24 11.86 -23.96
CA VAL A 34 -8.41 10.45 -24.36
C VAL A 34 -9.14 9.58 -23.32
N ALA A 35 -9.11 9.99 -22.06
CA ALA A 35 -9.79 9.32 -20.96
C ALA A 35 -11.11 9.99 -20.58
N LYS A 36 -11.62 10.94 -21.38
CA LYS A 36 -12.85 11.69 -21.10
C LYS A 36 -14.01 10.74 -20.72
N GLY A 37 -14.68 11.05 -19.62
CA GLY A 37 -15.80 10.28 -19.10
C GLY A 37 -15.42 9.06 -18.24
N ALA A 38 -14.12 8.70 -18.16
CA ALA A 38 -13.68 7.59 -17.32
C ALA A 38 -13.64 7.98 -15.84
N THR A 39 -13.97 7.02 -14.98
CA THR A 39 -13.66 7.03 -13.54
C THR A 39 -12.90 5.77 -13.17
N LEU A 40 -12.26 5.75 -12.00
CA LEU A 40 -11.69 4.53 -11.46
C LEU A 40 -12.80 3.63 -10.90
N ASP A 41 -12.64 2.32 -11.08
CA ASP A 41 -13.47 1.32 -10.44
C ASP A 41 -12.88 0.96 -9.07
N GLN A 42 -13.68 1.10 -8.02
CA GLN A 42 -13.22 0.89 -6.64
C GLN A 42 -12.74 -0.54 -6.40
N GLU A 43 -13.43 -1.55 -6.93
CA GLU A 43 -13.11 -2.96 -6.70
C GLU A 43 -11.84 -3.37 -7.43
N LYS A 44 -11.65 -2.89 -8.67
CA LYS A 44 -10.39 -3.05 -9.41
C LYS A 44 -9.25 -2.33 -8.70
N PHE A 45 -9.47 -1.14 -8.15
CA PHE A 45 -8.45 -0.41 -7.41
C PHE A 45 -8.06 -1.15 -6.12
N LYS A 46 -9.02 -1.65 -5.32
CA LYS A 46 -8.75 -2.52 -4.16
C LYS A 46 -7.91 -3.73 -4.53
N LYS A 47 -8.25 -4.42 -5.62
CA LYS A 47 -7.49 -5.56 -6.13
C LYS A 47 -6.08 -5.15 -6.52
N MET A 48 -5.91 -4.02 -7.21
CA MET A 48 -4.61 -3.48 -7.59
C MET A 48 -3.72 -3.20 -6.37
N VAL A 49 -4.27 -2.58 -5.31
CA VAL A 49 -3.54 -2.34 -4.05
C VAL A 49 -3.07 -3.65 -3.42
N LYS A 50 -3.96 -4.66 -3.32
CA LYS A 50 -3.59 -5.99 -2.80
C LYS A 50 -2.52 -6.68 -3.65
N THR A 51 -2.61 -6.58 -4.98
CA THR A 51 -1.57 -7.09 -5.88
C THR A 51 -0.24 -6.38 -5.65
N TYR A 52 -0.26 -5.06 -5.45
CA TYR A 52 0.93 -4.29 -5.14
C TYR A 52 1.59 -4.76 -3.83
N TYR A 53 0.82 -4.98 -2.75
CA TYR A 53 1.37 -5.52 -1.50
C TYR A 53 2.06 -6.87 -1.71
N LYS A 54 1.39 -7.80 -2.40
CA LYS A 54 1.98 -9.10 -2.71
C LYS A 54 3.31 -8.98 -3.46
N LEU A 55 3.36 -8.12 -4.49
CA LEU A 55 4.59 -7.89 -5.26
C LEU A 55 5.71 -7.28 -4.42
N ARG A 56 5.37 -6.53 -3.38
CA ARG A 56 6.32 -5.89 -2.47
C ARG A 56 6.79 -6.82 -1.34
N GLY A 57 6.20 -8.01 -1.20
CA GLY A 57 6.43 -8.89 -0.05
C GLY A 57 5.82 -8.30 1.22
N TRP A 58 4.62 -7.71 1.09
CA TRP A 58 3.84 -7.18 2.20
C TRP A 58 2.60 -8.05 2.40
N ASP A 59 2.07 -8.04 3.62
CA ASP A 59 0.82 -8.72 3.96
C ASP A 59 -0.42 -7.98 3.42
N GLU A 60 -1.61 -8.49 3.72
CA GLU A 60 -2.87 -7.89 3.28
C GLU A 60 -3.18 -6.51 3.90
N ASN A 61 -2.48 -6.16 4.98
CA ASN A 61 -2.58 -4.87 5.67
C ASN A 61 -1.52 -3.87 5.17
N GLY A 62 -0.69 -4.26 4.20
CA GLY A 62 0.39 -3.43 3.67
C GLY A 62 1.56 -3.29 4.63
N VAL A 63 1.78 -4.29 5.50
CA VAL A 63 2.94 -4.39 6.39
C VAL A 63 3.99 -5.27 5.73
N PRO A 64 5.26 -4.83 5.60
CA PRO A 64 6.33 -5.70 5.09
C PRO A 64 6.47 -6.97 5.94
N THR A 65 6.50 -8.14 5.30
CA THR A 65 6.57 -9.41 6.04
C THR A 65 7.94 -9.61 6.69
N PRO A 66 8.05 -10.45 7.75
CA PRO A 66 9.33 -10.78 8.35
C PRO A 66 10.35 -11.27 7.34
N GLU A 67 9.95 -12.15 6.42
CA GLU A 67 10.84 -12.72 5.40
C GLU A 67 11.40 -11.63 4.49
N LYS A 68 10.55 -10.67 4.08
CA LYS A 68 10.98 -9.55 3.22
C LYS A 68 11.91 -8.59 3.96
N LEU A 69 11.72 -8.37 5.25
CA LEU A 69 12.58 -7.50 6.06
C LEU A 69 13.93 -8.16 6.32
N GLU A 70 13.96 -9.46 6.61
CA GLU A 70 15.20 -10.22 6.77
C GLU A 70 16.00 -10.31 5.47
N GLU A 71 15.34 -10.53 4.32
CA GLU A 71 15.99 -10.49 2.98
C GLU A 71 16.72 -9.16 2.71
N LEU A 72 16.30 -8.07 3.36
CA LEU A 72 16.83 -6.73 3.17
C LEU A 72 17.76 -6.29 4.30
N ASP A 73 18.22 -7.22 5.14
CA ASP A 73 19.07 -6.96 6.32
C ASP A 73 18.43 -5.99 7.34
N LEU A 74 17.09 -6.00 7.46
CA LEU A 74 16.30 -5.18 8.38
C LEU A 74 15.72 -6.00 9.54
N LYS A 75 16.52 -6.88 10.13
CA LYS A 75 16.09 -7.81 11.19
C LYS A 75 15.54 -7.07 12.43
N ASP A 76 16.19 -6.00 12.85
CA ASP A 76 15.75 -5.16 13.97
C ASP A 76 14.39 -4.50 13.72
N VAL A 77 14.10 -4.13 12.47
CA VAL A 77 12.79 -3.61 12.06
C VAL A 77 11.74 -4.72 12.06
N SER A 78 12.11 -5.92 11.60
CA SER A 78 11.24 -7.11 11.64
C SER A 78 10.79 -7.40 13.08
N GLU A 79 11.75 -7.46 14.02
CA GLU A 79 11.49 -7.68 15.44
C GLU A 79 10.59 -6.60 16.04
N ARG A 80 10.74 -5.33 15.63
CA ARG A 80 9.89 -4.24 16.14
C ARG A 80 8.47 -4.23 15.59
N LEU A 81 8.29 -4.67 14.34
CA LEU A 81 6.97 -4.68 13.70
C LEU A 81 6.15 -5.94 14.04
N HIS A 82 6.84 -7.07 14.26
CA HIS A 82 6.21 -8.38 14.39
C HIS A 82 6.52 -9.09 15.72
N GLY A 83 7.48 -8.60 16.50
CA GLY A 83 7.80 -9.14 17.81
C GLY A 83 6.75 -8.76 18.86
N SER A 84 6.36 -9.75 19.67
CA SER A 84 5.50 -9.59 20.85
C SER A 84 6.18 -8.81 21.98
#